data_AF-A0A8X6I0B1-F1
#
_entry.id   AF-A0A8X6I0B1-F1
#
_cell.length_a   1.000
_cell.length_b   1.000
_cell.length_c   1.000
_cell.angle_alpha   90.00
_cell.angle_beta   90.00
_cell.angle_gamma   90.00
#
_symmetry.space_group_name_H-M   'P 1'
#
loop_
_entity.id
_entity.type
_entity.pdbx_description
1 polymer ?
#
loop_
_entity_poly.entity_id
_entity_poly.type
_entity_poly.pdbx_seq_one_letter_code
_entity_poly.pdbx_strand_id
1 'polypeptide(L)'
;MAQIQELTPNVRWNFVSGIENPDDCGTKKMPPTKLEKCDLWFKGPDWLRSSTFPMGEFEDNNPQLQEDMSAEAKRTSKLIMLNVVDATFKTEFFQKLSSWNKLKRVVVYCLRFVKNCSLAACKIRQSFLTTAELSEAKKAIVKFIQRDHFSMEVSYLSAGKQFPSTNKLIPLTPFYDDFGIMRVCVD
;
A
#
# COMPACT_ATOMS: atom_id res chain seq x y z
N MET A 1 -22.18 17.91 17.74
CA MET A 1 -23.52 17.73 17.14
C MET A 1 -24.02 18.99 16.43
N ALA A 2 -23.98 20.19 17.04
CA ALA A 2 -24.53 21.42 16.43
C ALA A 2 -24.02 21.71 15.00
N GLN A 3 -22.70 21.64 14.78
CA GLN A 3 -22.12 21.92 13.46
C GLN A 3 -22.51 20.91 12.38
N ILE A 4 -22.75 19.64 12.73
CA ILE A 4 -23.20 18.63 11.77
C ILE A 4 -24.65 18.91 11.40
N GLN A 5 -25.50 19.22 12.37
CA GLN A 5 -26.90 19.58 12.13
C GLN A 5 -27.03 20.87 11.28
N GLU A 6 -26.13 21.84 11.47
CA GLU A 6 -26.05 23.05 10.64
C GLU A 6 -25.64 22.75 9.19
N LEU A 7 -24.72 21.81 8.99
CA LEU A 7 -24.24 21.41 7.66
C LEU A 7 -25.19 20.44 6.95
N THR A 8 -26.08 19.78 7.69
CA THR A 8 -27.09 18.85 7.17
C THR A 8 -28.51 19.28 7.56
N PRO A 9 -28.98 20.45 7.12
CA PRO A 9 -30.26 21.02 7.57
C PRO A 9 -31.47 20.19 7.11
N ASN A 10 -31.30 19.38 6.07
CA ASN A 10 -32.34 18.56 5.45
C ASN A 10 -32.21 17.06 5.82
N VAL A 11 -31.64 16.74 6.98
CA VAL A 11 -31.51 15.37 7.50
C VAL A 11 -32.33 15.22 8.78
N ARG A 12 -33.20 14.21 8.83
CA ARG A 12 -33.83 13.78 10.08
C ARG A 12 -32.89 12.91 10.91
N TRP A 13 -32.41 13.46 12.02
CA TRP A 13 -31.56 12.75 12.99
C TRP A 13 -32.42 11.96 13.98
N ASN A 14 -32.20 10.64 14.06
CA ASN A 14 -32.82 9.80 15.08
C ASN A 14 -31.90 9.61 16.27
N PHE A 15 -32.47 9.55 17.46
CA PHE A 15 -31.71 9.31 18.69
C PHE A 15 -31.34 7.83 18.79
N VAL A 16 -30.05 7.56 19.01
CA VAL A 16 -29.54 6.24 19.37
C VAL A 16 -29.19 6.27 20.85
N SER A 17 -29.65 5.27 21.60
CA SER A 17 -29.33 5.16 23.03
C SER A 17 -27.81 5.03 23.24
N GLY A 18 -27.27 5.62 24.30
CA GLY A 18 -25.82 5.56 24.58
C GLY A 18 -25.27 4.15 24.81
N ILE A 19 -26.13 3.17 25.09
CA ILE A 19 -25.74 1.76 25.24
C ILE A 19 -25.53 1.11 23.87
N GLU A 20 -26.19 1.62 22.84
CA GLU A 20 -26.13 1.14 21.45
C GLU A 20 -25.24 2.01 20.56
N ASN A 21 -24.63 3.06 21.13
CA ASN A 21 -23.70 3.94 20.43
C ASN A 21 -22.31 3.31 20.36
N PRO A 22 -21.79 2.93 19.17
CA PRO A 22 -20.43 2.40 19.07
C PRO A 22 -19.37 3.40 19.54
N ASP A 23 -19.54 4.71 19.33
CA ASP A 23 -18.55 5.73 19.72
C ASP A 23 -18.32 5.79 21.24
N ASP A 24 -19.32 5.39 22.03
CA ASP A 24 -19.20 5.27 23.48
C ASP A 24 -18.13 4.23 23.87
N CYS A 25 -17.90 3.20 23.06
CA CYS A 25 -16.88 2.19 23.33
C CYS A 25 -15.46 2.77 23.27
N GLY A 26 -15.22 3.71 22.34
CA GLY A 26 -13.92 4.39 22.20
C GLY A 26 -13.72 5.50 23.23
N THR A 27 -14.79 6.21 23.59
CA THR A 27 -14.73 7.36 24.52
C THR A 27 -14.75 6.94 25.99
N LYS A 28 -15.41 5.82 26.35
CA LYS A 28 -15.44 5.26 27.72
C LYS A 28 -14.28 4.29 27.99
N LYS A 29 -13.03 4.73 27.73
CA LYS A 29 -11.76 4.05 28.11
C LYS A 29 -11.85 2.51 28.20
N MET A 30 -12.28 1.86 27.12
CA MET A 30 -12.38 0.41 27.08
C MET A 30 -10.99 -0.21 26.95
N PRO A 31 -10.63 -1.23 27.76
CA PRO A 31 -9.32 -1.89 27.61
C PRO A 31 -9.24 -2.62 26.26
N PRO A 32 -8.05 -2.69 25.62
CA PRO A 32 -7.90 -3.28 24.28
C PRO A 32 -8.43 -4.72 24.16
N THR A 33 -8.28 -5.52 25.21
CA THR A 33 -8.74 -6.92 25.27
C THR A 33 -10.27 -7.05 25.29
N LYS A 34 -10.99 -6.04 25.77
CA LYS A 34 -12.45 -5.97 25.67
C LYS A 34 -12.88 -5.38 24.34
N LEU A 35 -12.14 -4.40 23.82
CA LEU A 35 -12.43 -3.79 22.53
C LEU A 35 -12.35 -4.83 21.40
N GLU A 36 -11.33 -5.69 21.39
CA GLU A 36 -11.16 -6.77 20.42
C GLU A 36 -12.40 -7.69 20.31
N LYS A 37 -13.14 -7.84 21.41
CA LYS A 37 -14.36 -8.66 21.50
C LYS A 37 -15.65 -7.84 21.47
N CYS A 38 -15.57 -6.54 21.24
CA CYS A 38 -16.71 -5.65 21.26
C CYS A 38 -17.43 -5.67 19.90
N ASP A 39 -18.45 -6.51 19.79
CA ASP A 39 -19.28 -6.58 18.58
C ASP A 39 -19.97 -5.25 18.26
N LEU A 40 -20.36 -4.48 19.29
CA LEU A 40 -20.97 -3.17 19.09
C LEU A 40 -20.05 -2.20 18.35
N TRP A 41 -18.75 -2.16 18.69
CA TRP A 41 -17.76 -1.29 18.04
C TRP A 41 -17.51 -1.68 16.58
N PHE A 42 -17.31 -2.98 16.32
CA PHE A 42 -16.90 -3.44 14.99
C PHE A 42 -18.05 -3.70 14.03
N LYS A 43 -19.23 -4.03 14.55
CA LYS A 43 -20.38 -4.45 13.74
C LYS A 43 -21.58 -3.51 13.90
N GLY A 44 -21.58 -2.60 14.87
CA GLY A 44 -22.72 -1.74 15.21
C GLY A 44 -23.78 -2.44 16.08
N PRO A 45 -24.92 -1.79 16.33
CA PRO A 45 -26.04 -2.40 17.05
C PRO A 45 -26.82 -3.39 16.17
N ASP A 46 -27.54 -4.33 16.80
CA ASP A 46 -28.26 -5.40 16.08
C ASP A 46 -29.34 -4.85 15.14
N TRP A 47 -30.05 -3.80 15.55
CA TRP A 47 -31.12 -3.20 14.75
C TRP A 47 -30.62 -2.61 13.43
N LEU A 48 -29.36 -2.13 13.38
CA LEU A 48 -28.77 -1.60 12.15
C LEU A 48 -28.46 -2.72 11.14
N ARG A 49 -28.27 -3.95 11.63
CA ARG A 49 -28.01 -5.13 10.80
C ARG A 49 -29.27 -5.95 10.50
N SER A 50 -30.38 -5.66 11.17
CA SER A 50 -31.61 -6.44 11.03
C SER A 50 -32.25 -6.20 9.66
N SER A 51 -32.69 -7.28 9.02
CA SER A 51 -33.48 -7.21 7.78
C SER A 51 -34.89 -6.64 8.00
N THR A 52 -35.29 -6.44 9.26
CA THR A 52 -36.55 -5.80 9.66
C THR A 52 -36.37 -4.33 10.01
N PHE A 53 -35.20 -3.73 9.73
CA PHE A 53 -35.03 -2.29 9.90
C PHE A 53 -36.12 -1.56 9.08
N PRO A 54 -36.94 -0.68 9.68
CA PRO A 54 -38.06 -0.05 8.98
C PRO A 54 -37.55 0.97 7.96
N MET A 55 -37.05 0.53 6.80
CA MET A 55 -36.57 1.43 5.75
C MET A 55 -37.64 2.47 5.37
N GLY A 56 -38.92 2.07 5.36
CA GLY A 56 -40.03 2.96 5.01
C GLY A 56 -40.33 4.10 5.99
N GLU A 57 -39.88 4.04 7.25
CA GLU A 57 -40.07 5.14 8.21
C GLU A 57 -38.90 6.13 8.21
N PHE A 58 -37.75 5.71 7.68
CA PHE A 58 -36.49 6.47 7.67
C PHE A 58 -36.02 6.90 6.27
N GLU A 59 -36.78 6.59 5.22
CA GLU A 59 -36.54 7.09 3.87
C GLU A 59 -36.75 8.61 3.83
N ASP A 60 -35.63 9.34 3.87
CA ASP A 60 -35.60 10.75 3.51
C ASP A 60 -35.47 10.84 1.99
N ASN A 61 -36.55 11.18 1.30
CA ASN A 61 -36.61 11.34 -0.17
C ASN A 61 -35.82 12.55 -0.68
N ASN A 62 -34.79 12.98 0.05
CA ASN A 62 -33.95 14.11 -0.29
C ASN A 62 -32.93 13.69 -1.36
N PRO A 63 -33.03 14.20 -2.60
CA PRO A 63 -32.14 13.80 -3.71
C PRO A 63 -30.67 14.11 -3.43
N GLN A 64 -30.38 15.18 -2.67
CA GLN A 64 -29.01 15.57 -2.32
C GLN A 64 -28.32 14.53 -1.45
N LEU A 65 -29.04 13.93 -0.48
CA LEU A 65 -28.48 12.89 0.39
C LEU A 65 -28.20 11.59 -0.38
N GLN A 66 -29.03 11.24 -1.35
CA GLN A 66 -28.78 10.08 -2.21
C GLN A 66 -27.54 10.28 -3.08
N GLU A 67 -27.31 11.50 -3.57
CA GLU A 67 -26.13 11.84 -4.37
C GLU A 67 -24.84 11.85 -3.53
N ASP A 68 -24.89 12.40 -2.32
CA ASP A 68 -23.79 12.42 -1.35
C ASP A 68 -23.40 11.01 -0.86
N MET A 69 -24.39 10.16 -0.52
CA MET A 69 -24.12 8.75 -0.15
C MET A 69 -23.52 7.96 -1.31
N SER A 70 -23.99 8.19 -2.54
CA SER A 70 -23.44 7.60 -3.77
C SER A 70 -22.01 8.07 -4.02
N ALA A 71 -21.70 9.34 -3.76
CA ALA A 71 -20.35 9.88 -3.88
C ALA A 71 -19.40 9.30 -2.82
N GLU A 72 -19.86 9.09 -1.59
CA GLU A 72 -19.07 8.50 -0.51
C GLU A 72 -18.81 7.00 -0.72
N ALA A 73 -19.81 6.22 -1.16
CA ALA A 73 -19.63 4.81 -1.53
C ALA A 73 -18.68 4.63 -2.74
N LYS A 74 -18.69 5.59 -3.67
CA LYS A 74 -17.76 5.63 -4.82
C LYS A 74 -16.33 6.03 -4.44
N ARG A 75 -16.06 6.46 -3.20
CA ARG A 75 -14.68 6.59 -2.66
C ARG A 75 -14.06 5.23 -2.28
N THR A 76 -14.51 4.13 -2.88
CA THR A 76 -13.67 2.94 -2.98
C THR A 76 -12.45 3.34 -3.82
N SER A 77 -11.33 3.55 -3.14
CA SER A 77 -10.19 4.33 -3.63
C SER A 77 -9.69 3.80 -4.97
N LYS A 78 -10.00 4.51 -6.06
CA LYS A 78 -9.36 4.27 -7.35
C LYS A 78 -7.91 4.74 -7.20
N LEU A 79 -7.01 3.81 -6.85
CA LEU A 79 -5.58 4.08 -6.79
C LEU A 79 -5.09 4.41 -8.20
N ILE A 80 -5.02 5.69 -8.52
CA ILE A 80 -4.34 6.17 -9.73
C ILE A 80 -2.86 6.21 -9.38
N MET A 81 -2.11 5.20 -9.85
CA MET A 81 -0.66 5.16 -9.69
C MET A 81 -0.03 6.10 -10.74
N LEU A 82 0.22 7.36 -10.37
CA LEU A 82 1.04 8.25 -11.19
C LEU A 82 2.51 7.77 -11.11
N ASN A 83 3.07 7.32 -12.23
CA ASN A 83 4.50 7.01 -12.38
C ASN A 83 5.33 8.30 -12.46
N VAL A 84 5.23 9.19 -11.46
CA VAL A 84 6.18 10.29 -11.30
C VAL A 84 7.31 9.76 -10.42
N VAL A 85 8.30 9.12 -11.06
CA VAL A 85 9.57 8.86 -10.38
C VAL A 85 10.29 10.20 -10.34
N ASP A 86 10.08 10.96 -9.27
CA ASP A 86 10.84 12.17 -8.99
C ASP A 86 12.34 11.80 -9.02
N ALA A 87 13.14 12.58 -9.74
CA ALA A 87 14.59 12.40 -9.80
C ALA A 87 15.22 12.47 -8.40
N THR A 88 14.60 13.21 -7.47
CA THR A 88 15.06 13.31 -6.07
C THR A 88 14.73 12.08 -5.24
N PHE A 89 13.66 11.33 -5.58
CA PHE A 89 13.21 10.18 -4.79
C PHE A 89 14.29 9.12 -4.63
N LYS A 90 15.10 8.89 -5.67
CA LYS A 90 16.20 7.93 -5.62
C LYS A 90 17.21 8.36 -4.56
N THR A 91 17.72 9.58 -4.68
CA THR A 91 18.71 10.15 -3.77
C THR A 91 18.19 10.12 -2.34
N GLU A 92 16.95 10.57 -2.11
CA GLU A 92 16.35 10.56 -0.78
C GLU A 92 16.14 9.15 -0.24
N PHE A 93 15.66 8.20 -1.04
CA PHE A 93 15.35 6.85 -0.58
C PHE A 93 16.61 6.10 -0.13
N PHE A 94 17.69 6.18 -0.92
CA PHE A 94 18.97 5.54 -0.56
C PHE A 94 19.69 6.29 0.58
N GLN A 95 19.64 7.63 0.61
CA GLN A 95 20.29 8.42 1.66
C GLN A 95 19.57 8.32 3.01
N LYS A 96 18.22 8.37 3.04
CA LYS A 96 17.42 8.29 4.28
C LYS A 96 17.54 6.95 4.99
N LEU A 97 17.77 5.86 4.25
CA LEU A 97 17.83 4.52 4.84
C LEU A 97 19.21 4.17 5.40
N SER A 98 20.28 4.80 4.90
CA SER A 98 21.70 4.76 5.31
C SER A 98 22.28 3.40 5.77
N SER A 99 21.57 2.30 5.52
CA SER A 99 21.84 0.96 6.03
C SER A 99 21.34 -0.04 5.01
N TRP A 100 22.28 -0.84 4.51
CA TRP A 100 21.99 -1.92 3.56
C TRP A 100 20.91 -2.87 4.06
N ASN A 101 20.91 -3.20 5.35
CA ASN A 101 19.91 -4.10 5.93
C ASN A 101 18.52 -3.44 6.02
N LYS A 102 18.45 -2.15 6.35
CA LYS A 102 17.17 -1.42 6.35
C LYS A 102 16.60 -1.32 4.94
N LEU A 103 17.42 -0.90 3.97
CA LEU A 103 17.05 -0.81 2.57
C LEU A 103 16.50 -2.14 2.03
N LYS A 104 17.25 -3.24 2.21
CA LYS A 104 16.78 -4.57 1.80
C LYS A 104 15.43 -4.91 2.42
N ARG A 105 15.24 -4.69 3.72
CA ARG A 105 13.97 -4.99 4.39
C ARG A 105 12.81 -4.19 3.80
N VAL A 106 12.99 -2.89 3.58
CA VAL A 106 11.97 -2.04 2.95
C VAL A 106 11.61 -2.58 1.57
N VAL A 107 12.61 -2.85 0.72
CA VAL A 107 12.38 -3.39 -0.63
C VAL A 107 11.69 -4.76 -0.59
N VAL A 108 12.05 -5.64 0.35
CA VAL A 108 11.34 -6.93 0.53
C VAL A 108 9.86 -6.69 0.81
N TYR A 109 9.51 -5.78 1.72
CA TYR A 109 8.12 -5.49 2.04
C TYR A 109 7.37 -4.88 0.86
N CYS A 110 7.99 -3.98 0.09
CA CYS A 110 7.40 -3.46 -1.15
C CYS A 110 7.11 -4.58 -2.15
N LEU A 111 8.08 -5.48 -2.40
CA LEU A 111 7.89 -6.62 -3.31
C LEU A 111 6.81 -7.58 -2.80
N ARG A 112 6.76 -7.82 -1.48
CA ARG A 112 5.73 -8.67 -0.87
C ARG A 112 4.35 -8.04 -0.98
N PHE A 113 4.24 -6.73 -0.77
CA PHE A 113 2.99 -5.99 -0.95
C PHE A 113 2.47 -6.16 -2.36
N VAL A 114 3.29 -5.88 -3.38
CA VAL A 114 2.91 -6.05 -4.80
C VAL A 114 2.45 -7.49 -5.09
N LYS A 115 3.15 -8.49 -4.57
CA LYS A 115 2.76 -9.91 -4.72
C LYS A 115 1.45 -10.23 -3.99
N ASN A 116 1.21 -9.64 -2.82
CA ASN A 116 0.00 -9.87 -2.05
C ASN A 116 -1.22 -9.19 -2.69
N CYS A 117 -1.04 -8.07 -3.41
CA CYS A 117 -2.13 -7.40 -4.12
C CYS A 117 -2.81 -8.27 -5.19
N SER A 118 -2.12 -9.29 -5.71
CA SER A 118 -2.68 -10.23 -6.70
C SER A 118 -3.18 -11.54 -6.10
N LEU A 119 -3.12 -11.70 -4.77
CA LEU A 119 -3.52 -12.92 -4.08
C LEU A 119 -4.88 -12.76 -3.37
N ALA A 120 -5.65 -13.85 -3.32
CA ALA A 120 -6.83 -13.92 -2.46
C ALA A 120 -6.41 -13.78 -0.98
N ALA A 121 -7.29 -13.21 -0.14
CA ALA A 121 -7.01 -12.88 1.25
C ALA A 121 -6.42 -14.05 2.07
N CYS A 122 -6.90 -15.27 1.82
CA CYS A 122 -6.43 -16.50 2.49
C CYS A 122 -5.00 -16.94 2.09
N LYS A 123 -4.42 -16.34 1.05
CA LYS A 123 -3.08 -16.66 0.53
C LYS A 123 -2.06 -15.55 0.80
N ILE A 124 -2.47 -14.47 1.49
CA ILE A 124 -1.60 -13.35 1.83
C ILE A 124 -0.48 -13.83 2.75
N ARG A 125 0.77 -13.52 2.38
CA ARG A 125 1.93 -13.85 3.22
C ARG A 125 2.07 -12.84 4.35
N GLN A 126 1.83 -13.30 5.58
CA GLN A 126 2.05 -12.52 6.81
C GLN A 126 3.18 -13.06 7.70
N SER A 127 3.93 -14.06 7.23
CA SER A 127 5.03 -14.69 7.98
C SER A 127 6.29 -13.82 8.06
N PHE A 128 7.29 -14.28 8.81
CA PHE A 128 8.64 -13.69 8.80
C PHE A 128 9.24 -13.60 7.39
N LEU A 129 10.22 -12.70 7.22
CA LEU A 129 10.95 -12.56 5.96
C LEU A 129 11.82 -13.81 5.74
N THR A 130 11.68 -14.42 4.57
CA THR A 130 12.52 -15.55 4.18
C THR A 130 13.86 -15.08 3.61
N THR A 131 14.88 -15.93 3.69
CA THR A 131 16.18 -15.68 3.05
C THR A 131 16.06 -15.54 1.54
N ALA A 132 15.13 -16.27 0.91
CA ALA A 132 14.81 -16.16 -0.51
C ALA A 132 14.27 -14.77 -0.87
N GLU A 133 13.34 -14.21 -0.08
CA GLU A 133 12.83 -12.85 -0.31
C GLU A 133 13.93 -11.79 -0.13
N LEU A 134 14.77 -11.94 0.89
CA LEU A 134 15.91 -11.04 1.10
C LEU A 134 16.92 -11.11 -0.05
N SER A 135 17.14 -12.29 -0.61
CA SER A 135 17.98 -12.50 -1.79
C SER A 135 17.37 -11.82 -3.03
N GLU A 136 16.06 -11.98 -3.23
CA GLU A 136 15.34 -11.36 -4.34
C GLU A 136 15.37 -9.82 -4.26
N ALA A 137 15.13 -9.26 -3.07
CA ALA A 137 15.24 -7.82 -2.86
C ALA A 137 16.66 -7.30 -3.11
N LYS A 138 17.69 -8.03 -2.68
CA LYS A 138 19.08 -7.69 -3.00
C LYS A 138 19.29 -7.62 -4.52
N LYS A 139 18.83 -8.64 -5.27
CA LYS A 139 18.96 -8.67 -6.73
C LYS A 139 18.22 -7.50 -7.38
N ALA A 140 17.01 -7.20 -6.91
CA ALA A 140 16.22 -6.07 -7.40
C ALA A 140 16.93 -4.73 -7.19
N ILE A 141 17.51 -4.50 -6.00
CA ILE A 141 18.27 -3.29 -5.69
C ILE A 141 19.50 -3.17 -6.60
N VAL A 142 20.26 -4.25 -6.80
CA VAL A 142 21.44 -4.23 -7.67
C VAL A 142 21.06 -3.90 -9.11
N LYS A 143 20.01 -4.54 -9.65
CA LYS A 143 19.51 -4.27 -11.00
C LYS A 143 19.04 -2.81 -11.16
N PHE A 144 18.40 -2.27 -10.14
CA PHE A 144 17.96 -0.87 -10.13
C PHE A 144 19.16 0.07 -10.24
N ILE A 145 20.17 -0.10 -9.36
CA ILE A 145 21.38 0.73 -9.36
C ILE A 145 22.15 0.58 -10.68
N GLN A 146 22.23 -0.63 -11.24
CA GLN A 146 22.90 -0.86 -12.51
C GLN A 146 22.22 -0.14 -13.67
N ARG A 147 20.89 -0.18 -13.73
CA ARG A 147 20.13 0.59 -14.75
C ARG A 147 20.28 2.09 -14.59
N ASP A 148 20.49 2.56 -13.37
CA ASP A 148 20.62 3.99 -13.07
C ASP A 148 22.01 4.54 -13.44
N HIS A 149 23.07 3.83 -13.02
CA HIS A 149 24.45 4.30 -13.17
C HIS A 149 25.18 3.76 -14.41
N PHE A 150 24.74 2.60 -14.93
CA PHE A 150 25.36 1.90 -16.06
C PHE A 150 24.32 1.63 -17.16
N SER A 151 23.43 2.59 -17.39
CA SER A 151 22.30 2.45 -18.33
C SER A 151 22.75 2.07 -19.74
N MET A 152 23.87 2.64 -20.20
CA MET A 152 24.48 2.30 -21.48
C MET A 152 24.94 0.84 -21.49
N GLU A 153 25.74 0.43 -20.51
CA GLU A 153 26.34 -0.89 -20.49
C GLU A 153 25.29 -1.99 -20.31
N VAL A 154 24.32 -1.75 -19.44
CA VAL A 154 23.14 -2.62 -19.28
C VAL A 154 22.41 -2.78 -20.62
N SER A 155 22.21 -1.68 -21.37
CA SER A 155 21.57 -1.71 -22.67
C SER A 155 22.38 -2.50 -23.70
N TYR A 156 23.69 -2.24 -23.80
CA TYR A 156 24.58 -2.93 -24.73
C TYR A 156 24.67 -4.44 -24.44
N LEU A 157 24.85 -4.82 -23.18
CA LEU A 157 24.85 -6.22 -22.77
C LEU A 157 23.49 -6.89 -23.05
N SER A 158 22.38 -6.18 -22.84
CA SER A 158 21.04 -6.74 -23.08
C SER A 158 20.77 -6.98 -24.56
N ALA A 159 21.43 -6.21 -25.43
CA ALA A 159 21.36 -6.32 -26.88
C ALA A 159 22.47 -7.22 -27.49
N GLY A 160 23.35 -7.82 -26.69
CA GLY A 160 24.50 -8.59 -27.18
C GLY A 160 25.51 -7.77 -28.00
N LYS A 161 25.59 -6.45 -27.76
CA LYS A 161 26.47 -5.53 -28.48
C LYS A 161 27.79 -5.32 -27.74
N GLN A 162 28.87 -5.10 -28.48
CA GLN A 162 30.15 -4.66 -27.92
C GLN A 162 30.09 -3.20 -27.49
N PHE A 163 30.70 -2.86 -26.35
CA PHE A 163 30.74 -1.48 -25.88
C PHE A 163 31.55 -0.57 -26.81
N PRO A 164 31.29 0.75 -26.79
CA PRO A 164 32.18 1.72 -27.40
C PRO A 164 33.60 1.58 -26.85
N SER A 165 34.62 1.72 -27.71
CA SER A 165 36.04 1.60 -27.33
C SER A 165 36.48 2.54 -26.19
N THR A 166 35.73 3.61 -25.93
CA THR A 166 35.95 4.56 -24.84
C THR A 166 35.41 4.09 -23.49
N ASN A 167 34.70 2.96 -23.45
CA ASN A 167 34.05 2.47 -22.24
C ASN A 167 35.09 1.88 -21.25
N LYS A 168 35.08 2.41 -20.03
CA LYS A 168 36.03 2.04 -18.96
C LYS A 168 35.79 0.63 -18.39
N LEU A 169 34.65 0.02 -18.66
CA LEU A 169 34.33 -1.33 -18.20
C LEU A 169 34.87 -2.41 -19.14
N ILE A 170 35.30 -2.10 -20.37
CA ILE A 170 35.88 -3.09 -21.30
C ILE A 170 36.99 -3.95 -20.66
N PRO A 171 37.99 -3.38 -19.96
CA PRO A 171 39.06 -4.16 -19.35
C PRO A 171 38.58 -5.09 -18.23
N LEU A 172 37.42 -4.81 -17.65
CA LEU A 172 36.81 -5.61 -16.57
C LEU A 172 35.90 -6.73 -17.11
N THR A 173 35.88 -6.92 -18.44
CA THR A 173 35.16 -8.00 -19.15
C THR A 173 33.75 -8.25 -18.61
N PRO A 174 32.85 -7.24 -18.63
CA PRO A 174 31.58 -7.37 -17.96
C PRO A 174 30.63 -8.29 -18.72
N PHE A 175 29.84 -9.05 -17.97
CA PHE A 175 28.91 -10.06 -18.47
C PHE A 175 27.65 -10.10 -17.61
N TYR A 176 26.57 -10.71 -18.12
CA TYR A 176 25.40 -11.01 -17.29
C TYR A 176 25.55 -12.37 -16.60
N ASP A 177 25.27 -12.40 -15.29
CA ASP A 177 25.08 -13.66 -14.59
C ASP A 177 23.71 -14.30 -14.89
N ASP A 178 23.48 -15.51 -14.38
CA ASP A 178 22.22 -16.25 -14.52
C ASP A 178 20.99 -15.51 -13.97
N PHE A 179 21.21 -14.48 -13.15
CA PHE A 179 20.16 -13.65 -12.59
C PHE A 179 19.95 -12.35 -13.38
N GLY A 180 20.66 -12.13 -14.49
CA GLY A 180 20.60 -10.90 -15.28
C GLY A 180 21.15 -9.69 -14.53
N ILE A 181 22.17 -9.90 -13.68
CA ILE A 181 22.95 -8.86 -13.02
C ILE A 181 24.28 -8.73 -13.77
N MET A 182 24.66 -7.50 -14.12
CA MET A 182 25.95 -7.24 -14.73
C MET A 182 27.06 -7.52 -13.71
N ARG A 183 28.03 -8.35 -14.06
CA ARG A 183 29.22 -8.65 -13.29
C ARG A 183 30.45 -8.33 -14.12
N VAL A 184 31.60 -8.32 -13.46
CA VAL A 184 32.92 -8.15 -14.05
C VAL A 184 33.77 -9.36 -13.68
N CYS A 185 34.62 -9.84 -14.58
CA CYS A 185 35.66 -10.78 -14.17
C CYS A 185 36.78 -9.99 -13.50
N VAL A 186 37.30 -10.53 -12.40
CA VAL A 186 38.50 -10.02 -11.75
C VAL A 186 39.49 -11.16 -11.85
N ASP A 187 40.53 -10.97 -12.66
CA ASP A 187 41.66 -11.89 -12.78
C ASP A 187 42.50 -11.91 -11.49
#